data_AF-A0A2D6AJS3-F1
#
_entry.id   AF-A0A2D6AJS3-F1
#
_cell.length_a   1.000
_cell.length_b   1.000
_cell.length_c   1.000
_cell.angle_alpha   90.00
_cell.angle_beta   90.00
_cell.angle_gamma   90.00
#
_symmetry.space_group_name_H-M   'P 1'
#
loop_
_entity.id
_entity.type
_entity.pdbx_description
1 polymer ?
#
loop_
_entity_poly.entity_id
_entity_poly.type
_entity_poly.pdbx_seq_one_letter_code
_entity_poly.pdbx_strand_id
1 'polypeptide(L)'
;MMTTIIKQNFKNEAITVDETHFEECVFDNCLLLFSGKNYSFFNCSTIGGSKCRLIGPARRTAMLILAWDLPIQEMYGTKTEDDEADLININPSDFTVH
;
A
#
# COMPACT_ATOMS: atom_id res chain seq x y z
N MET A 1 -18.02 3.73 -9.46
CA MET A 1 -18.62 3.26 -8.20
C MET A 1 -17.54 2.48 -7.46
N MET A 2 -17.48 2.59 -6.13
CA MET A 2 -16.49 1.89 -5.32
C MET A 2 -17.02 0.49 -4.96
N THR A 3 -16.18 -0.53 -5.10
CA THR A 3 -16.50 -1.91 -4.71
C THR A 3 -16.31 -2.06 -3.21
N THR A 4 -17.15 -2.84 -2.52
CA THR A 4 -16.96 -3.15 -1.10
C THR A 4 -16.70 -4.63 -0.90
N ILE A 5 -15.65 -4.96 -0.16
CA ILE A 5 -15.25 -6.32 0.21
C ILE A 5 -15.22 -6.40 1.73
N ILE A 6 -15.93 -7.39 2.29
CA ILE A 6 -16.15 -7.53 3.73
C ILE A 6 -15.71 -8.90 4.21
N LYS A 7 -14.97 -8.98 5.33
CA LYS A 7 -14.59 -10.22 6.03
C LYS A 7 -13.86 -11.24 5.16
N GLN A 8 -13.04 -10.77 4.22
CA GLN A 8 -12.29 -11.64 3.34
C GLN A 8 -10.85 -11.80 3.81
N ASN A 9 -10.35 -13.04 3.71
CA ASN A 9 -8.95 -13.36 3.95
C ASN A 9 -8.26 -13.60 2.60
N PHE A 10 -7.24 -12.79 2.33
CA PHE A 10 -6.40 -12.92 1.16
C PHE A 10 -5.04 -13.47 1.57
N LYS A 11 -4.48 -14.37 0.75
CA LYS A 11 -3.20 -15.03 1.09
C LYS A 11 -2.31 -15.25 -0.11
N ASN A 12 -1.07 -14.77 -0.04
CA ASN A 12 -0.07 -14.89 -1.10
C ASN A 12 -0.55 -14.33 -2.46
N GLU A 13 -1.38 -13.28 -2.42
CA GLU A 13 -2.01 -12.69 -3.61
C GLU A 13 -1.50 -11.27 -3.87
N ALA A 14 -1.51 -10.88 -5.15
CA ALA A 14 -1.33 -9.49 -5.55
C ALA A 14 -2.70 -8.84 -5.76
N ILE A 15 -3.00 -7.80 -4.99
CA ILE A 15 -4.34 -7.20 -4.91
C ILE A 15 -4.26 -5.75 -5.34
N THR A 16 -5.03 -5.38 -6.35
CA THR A 16 -5.21 -3.96 -6.69
C THR A 16 -6.21 -3.34 -5.72
N VAL A 17 -5.79 -2.31 -4.98
CA VAL A 17 -6.62 -1.70 -3.93
C VAL A 17 -7.51 -0.57 -4.45
N ASP A 18 -7.20 -0.07 -5.64
CA ASP A 18 -7.93 1.03 -6.25
C ASP A 18 -9.43 0.74 -6.39
N GLU A 19 -10.24 1.77 -6.16
CA GLU A 19 -11.70 1.74 -6.28
C GLU A 19 -12.37 0.68 -5.38
N THR A 20 -11.73 0.32 -4.26
CA THR A 20 -12.21 -0.71 -3.34
C THR A 20 -12.21 -0.23 -1.87
N HIS A 21 -13.32 -0.49 -1.18
CA HIS A 21 -13.46 -0.46 0.28
C HIS A 21 -13.22 -1.86 0.83
N PHE A 22 -12.27 -2.02 1.75
CA PHE A 22 -12.07 -3.26 2.47
C PHE A 22 -12.53 -3.08 3.92
N GLU A 23 -13.36 -3.98 4.40
CA GLU A 23 -13.89 -3.97 5.77
C GLU A 23 -13.63 -5.33 6.44
N GLU A 24 -13.05 -5.32 7.64
CA GLU A 24 -12.78 -6.53 8.43
C GLU A 24 -11.97 -7.61 7.68
N CYS A 25 -11.11 -7.21 6.74
CA CYS A 25 -10.32 -8.13 5.91
C CYS A 25 -8.94 -8.45 6.51
N VAL A 26 -8.37 -9.60 6.13
CA VAL A 26 -7.01 -10.01 6.51
C VAL A 26 -6.16 -10.23 5.26
N PHE A 27 -4.97 -9.67 5.23
CA PHE A 27 -4.00 -9.80 4.13
C PHE A 27 -2.73 -10.51 4.63
N ASP A 28 -2.60 -11.80 4.32
CA ASP A 28 -1.47 -12.64 4.72
C ASP A 28 -0.44 -12.76 3.59
N ASN A 29 0.74 -12.18 3.78
CA ASN A 29 1.84 -12.20 2.81
C ASN A 29 1.41 -11.77 1.38
N CYS A 30 0.62 -10.71 1.29
CA CYS A 30 0.06 -10.18 0.06
C CYS A 30 0.87 -8.99 -0.49
N LEU A 31 0.77 -8.75 -1.80
CA LEU A 31 1.29 -7.55 -2.45
C LEU A 31 0.14 -6.61 -2.81
N LEU A 32 0.00 -5.51 -2.09
CA LEU A 32 -1.01 -4.49 -2.35
C LEU A 32 -0.51 -3.53 -3.43
N LEU A 33 -1.26 -3.37 -4.51
CA LEU A 33 -0.92 -2.57 -5.68
C LEU A 33 -1.78 -1.32 -5.72
N PHE A 34 -1.15 -0.15 -5.72
CA PHE A 34 -1.82 1.16 -5.71
C PHE A 34 -1.44 2.00 -6.93
N SER A 35 -2.42 2.39 -7.76
CA SER A 35 -2.19 3.18 -8.98
C SER A 35 -2.48 4.68 -8.84
N GLY A 36 -3.16 5.09 -7.76
CA GLY A 36 -3.45 6.50 -7.48
C GLY A 36 -4.94 6.85 -7.43
N LYS A 37 -5.85 5.88 -7.31
CA LYS A 37 -7.30 6.14 -7.20
C LYS A 37 -7.80 6.07 -5.75
N ASN A 38 -9.07 6.35 -5.52
CA ASN A 38 -9.64 6.26 -4.17
C ASN A 38 -9.68 4.80 -3.69
N TYR A 39 -9.34 4.58 -2.42
CA TYR A 39 -9.49 3.31 -1.71
C TYR A 39 -9.73 3.60 -0.22
N SER A 40 -10.19 2.60 0.54
CA SER A 40 -10.24 2.72 2.00
C SER A 40 -10.21 1.36 2.70
N PHE A 41 -9.63 1.34 3.89
CA PHE A 41 -9.57 0.18 4.77
C PHE A 41 -10.29 0.51 6.09
N PHE A 42 -11.15 -0.39 6.55
CA PHE A 42 -11.81 -0.31 7.85
C PHE A 42 -11.63 -1.63 8.59
N ASN A 43 -11.04 -1.57 9.79
CA ASN A 43 -10.78 -2.75 10.62
C ASN A 43 -10.06 -3.91 9.91
N CYS A 44 -9.16 -3.60 8.97
CA CYS A 44 -8.39 -4.62 8.24
C CYS A 44 -7.03 -4.87 8.91
N SER A 45 -6.45 -6.04 8.67
CA SER A 45 -5.13 -6.41 9.20
C SER A 45 -4.21 -6.96 8.11
N THR A 46 -2.91 -6.65 8.20
CA THR A 46 -1.87 -7.27 7.39
C THR A 46 -0.98 -8.14 8.27
N ILE A 47 -0.76 -9.37 7.86
CA ILE A 47 0.12 -10.33 8.52
C ILE A 47 1.10 -10.94 7.49
N GLY A 48 2.11 -11.67 7.97
CA GLY A 48 2.97 -12.48 7.09
C GLY A 48 3.92 -11.70 6.17
N GLY A 49 4.13 -10.39 6.38
CA GLY A 49 5.06 -9.59 5.58
C GLY A 49 4.45 -8.99 4.30
N SER A 50 3.13 -8.77 4.29
CA SER A 50 2.45 -8.07 3.20
C SER A 50 3.11 -6.72 2.87
N LYS A 51 3.29 -6.42 1.58
CA LYS A 51 3.98 -5.22 1.08
C LYS A 51 3.04 -4.36 0.25
N CYS A 52 3.36 -3.07 0.10
CA CYS A 52 2.66 -2.17 -0.80
C CYS A 52 3.59 -1.75 -1.95
N ARG A 53 3.05 -1.66 -3.16
CA ARG A 53 3.78 -1.20 -4.34
C ARG A 53 2.95 -0.18 -5.11
N LEU A 54 3.57 0.96 -5.38
CA LEU A 54 3.04 1.96 -6.29
C LEU A 54 3.17 1.45 -7.73
N ILE A 55 2.11 1.59 -8.51
CA ILE A 55 2.06 1.27 -9.93
C ILE A 55 1.52 2.46 -10.73
N GLY A 56 1.61 2.39 -12.05
CA GLY A 56 0.95 3.35 -12.94
C GLY A 56 1.26 4.83 -12.64
N PRO A 57 0.24 5.72 -12.66
CA PRO A 57 0.41 7.14 -12.36
C PRO A 57 1.08 7.42 -11.00
N ALA A 58 0.67 6.74 -9.92
CA ALA A 58 1.24 6.93 -8.59
C ALA A 58 2.76 6.67 -8.57
N ARG A 59 3.23 5.59 -9.23
CA ARG A 59 4.68 5.31 -9.34
C ARG A 59 5.42 6.41 -10.09
N ARG A 60 4.88 6.88 -11.22
CA ARG A 60 5.51 7.94 -12.02
C ARG A 60 5.62 9.24 -11.24
N THR A 61 4.57 9.61 -10.50
CA THR A 61 4.58 10.80 -9.64
C THR A 61 5.61 10.67 -8.53
N ALA A 62 5.65 9.53 -7.83
CA ALA A 62 6.66 9.29 -6.79
C ALA A 62 8.09 9.38 -7.34
N MET A 63 8.35 8.81 -8.51
CA MET A 63 9.66 8.92 -9.16
C MET A 63 9.99 10.34 -9.61
N LEU A 64 9.01 11.12 -10.08
CA LEU A 64 9.22 12.52 -10.42
C LEU A 64 9.60 13.34 -9.18
N ILE A 65 8.89 13.14 -8.06
CA ILE A 65 9.16 13.83 -6.79
C ILE A 65 10.57 13.48 -6.30
N LEU A 66 10.95 12.20 -6.35
CA LEU A 66 12.29 11.74 -6.00
C LEU A 66 13.38 12.32 -6.89
N ALA A 67 13.15 12.38 -8.20
CA ALA A 67 14.10 12.94 -9.15
C ALA A 67 14.33 14.44 -8.94
N TRP A 68 13.39 15.14 -8.30
CA TRP A 68 13.46 16.58 -8.06
C TRP A 68 13.98 16.94 -6.66
N ASP A 69 14.48 15.96 -5.89
CA ASP A 69 14.97 16.13 -4.51
C ASP A 69 13.96 16.88 -3.61
N LEU A 70 12.67 16.73 -3.92
CA LEU A 70 11.63 17.31 -3.10
C LEU A 70 11.50 16.47 -1.83
N PRO A 71 11.47 17.09 -0.64
CA PRO A 71 11.40 16.35 0.61
C PRO A 71 10.08 15.59 0.68
N ILE A 72 10.16 14.27 0.52
CA ILE A 72 9.07 13.36 0.88
C ILE A 72 9.19 13.16 2.40
N GLN A 73 8.65 14.09 3.18
CA GLN A 73 8.51 13.84 4.62
C GLN A 73 7.52 12.69 4.81
N GLU A 74 8.03 11.61 5.42
CA GLU A 74 7.26 10.57 6.12
C GLU A 74 6.34 9.66 5.29
N MET A 75 6.88 9.04 4.23
CA MET A 75 6.43 7.69 3.80
C MET A 75 7.54 6.63 3.87
N TYR A 76 8.70 7.01 4.41
CA TYR A 76 9.87 6.13 4.52
C TYR A 76 9.96 5.59 5.94
N GLY A 77 9.42 4.38 6.16
CA GLY A 77 9.91 3.50 7.21
C GLY A 77 11.43 3.37 7.06
N THR A 78 12.14 3.45 8.18
CA THR A 78 13.61 3.49 8.25
C THR A 78 14.27 2.46 7.33
N LYS A 79 15.11 2.95 6.40
CA LYS A 79 16.00 2.15 5.57
C LYS A 79 16.90 1.32 6.47
N THR A 80 16.78 -0.01 6.42
CA THR A 80 17.92 -0.90 6.66
C THR A 80 18.54 -1.16 5.30
N GLU A 81 19.85 -0.91 5.21
CA GLU A 81 20.69 -1.23 4.07
C GLU A 81 20.49 -2.70 3.67
N ASP A 82 20.56 -2.96 2.36
CA ASP A 82 20.39 -4.25 1.69
C ASP A 82 18.92 -4.68 1.45
N ASP A 83 18.34 -4.22 0.33
CA ASP A 83 17.61 -5.03 -0.66
C ASP A 83 16.74 -4.16 -1.60
N GLU A 84 16.96 -4.30 -2.91
CA GLU A 84 16.01 -4.08 -4.02
C GLU A 84 15.08 -2.85 -3.94
N ALA A 85 15.45 -1.78 -4.67
CA ALA A 85 14.83 -0.45 -4.72
C ALA A 85 13.35 -0.35 -5.22
N ASP A 86 12.50 -1.36 -5.05
CA ASP A 86 11.13 -1.38 -5.58
C ASP A 86 10.08 -2.00 -4.63
N LEU A 87 10.39 -2.14 -3.33
CA LEU A 87 9.46 -2.67 -2.32
C LEU A 87 9.39 -1.74 -1.11
N ILE A 88 8.30 -0.98 -1.02
CA ILE A 88 8.02 -0.13 0.14
C ILE A 88 7.32 -1.00 1.19
N ASN A 89 7.97 -1.21 2.34
CA ASN A 89 7.34 -1.78 3.52
C ASN A 89 6.49 -0.69 4.20
N ILE A 90 5.25 -0.56 3.76
CA ILE A 90 4.27 0.34 4.38
C ILE A 90 3.49 -0.45 5.41
N ASN A 91 3.56 -0.04 6.68
CA ASN A 91 2.72 -0.59 7.73
C ASN A 91 1.33 0.07 7.66
N PRO A 92 0.22 -0.68 7.53
CA PRO A 92 -1.11 -0.07 7.38
C PRO A 92 -1.58 0.75 8.59
N SER A 93 -0.95 0.59 9.75
CA SER A 93 -1.22 1.42 10.93
C SER A 93 -0.89 2.90 10.74
N ASP A 94 -0.02 3.22 9.78
CA ASP A 94 0.45 4.59 9.54
C ASP A 94 -0.56 5.45 8.76
N PHE A 95 -1.69 4.86 8.33
CA PHE A 95 -2.75 5.54 7.55
C PHE A 95 -4.01 5.87 8.36
N THR A 96 -3.90 5.96 9.68
CA THR A 96 -5.03 6.37 10.54
C THR A 96 -5.18 7.90 10.50
N VAL A 97 -6.05 8.43 9.63
CA VAL A 97 -6.50 9.84 9.71
C VAL A 97 -7.70 9.89 10.65
N HIS A 98 -7.55 10.62 11.77
CA HIS A 98 -8.64 10.94 12.70
C HIS A 98 -9.65 11.92 12.07
#